data_AF-A0A8T3KS58-F1
#
_entry.id   AF-A0A8T3KS58-F1
#
_cell.length_a   1.000
_cell.length_b   1.000
_cell.length_c   1.000
_cell.angle_alpha   90.00
_cell.angle_beta   90.00
_cell.angle_gamma   90.00
#
_symmetry.space_group_name_H-M   'P 1'
#
loop_
_entity.id
_entity.type
_entity.pdbx_description
1 polymer ?
#
loop_
_entity_poly.entity_id
_entity_poly.type
_entity_poly.pdbx_seq_one_letter_code
_entity_poly.pdbx_strand_id
1 'polypeptide(L)'
;MDFKYWYGLAVIFLLLAIDEYTDIHNRIFEPVHSHLKAIGLISYAWLLVYVPLLLAMLLIYRRFLARLPKPTVKLFILAGVVYLVGAIGINFIGDQYTYHERDALSYSVIYTLEELCEMLGIVIFIYALLKYMEGYIGQLALVFLDREK
;
A
#
# COMPACT_ATOMS: atom_id res chain seq x y z
N MET A 1 -2.92 20.38 16.57
CA MET A 1 -3.54 20.08 15.27
C MET A 1 -2.63 19.18 14.48
N ASP A 2 -3.08 17.97 14.17
CA ASP A 2 -2.27 16.94 13.49
C ASP A 2 -2.16 17.15 11.97
N PHE A 3 -2.45 18.35 11.47
CA PHE A 3 -2.45 18.69 10.03
C PHE A 3 -1.13 18.35 9.33
N LYS A 4 0.02 18.54 10.01
CA LYS A 4 1.34 18.20 9.46
C LYS A 4 1.50 16.71 9.18
N TYR A 5 0.92 15.84 10.02
CA TYR A 5 0.96 14.39 9.84
C TYR A 5 0.06 13.97 8.67
N TRP A 6 -1.15 14.53 8.58
CA TRP A 6 -2.03 14.27 7.43
C TRP A 6 -1.43 14.74 6.11
N TYR A 7 -0.82 15.92 6.08
CA TYR A 7 -0.12 16.43 4.90
C TYR A 7 1.07 15.54 4.54
N GLY A 8 1.89 15.15 5.51
CA GLY A 8 3.00 14.22 5.29
C GLY A 8 2.53 12.88 4.72
N LEU A 9 1.42 12.34 5.23
CA LEU A 9 0.84 11.09 4.75
C LEU A 9 0.34 11.22 3.31
N ALA A 10 -0.30 12.35 2.96
CA ALA A 10 -0.74 12.63 1.60
C ALA A 10 0.44 12.70 0.62
N VAL A 11 1.54 13.36 1.01
CA VAL A 11 2.77 13.42 0.19
C VAL A 11 3.37 12.04 0.01
N ILE A 12 3.45 11.23 1.07
CA ILE A 12 3.98 9.86 1.00
C ILE A 12 3.14 9.02 0.03
N PHE A 13 1.80 9.02 0.17
CA PHE A 13 0.94 8.25 -0.72
C PHE A 13 0.98 8.75 -2.17
N LEU A 14 1.14 10.06 -2.39
CA LEU A 14 1.32 10.59 -3.73
C LEU A 14 2.62 10.08 -4.38
N LEU A 15 3.72 10.07 -3.61
CA LEU A 15 4.99 9.53 -4.09
C LEU A 15 4.90 8.03 -4.39
N LEU A 16 4.24 7.26 -3.53
CA LEU A 16 3.99 5.83 -3.74
C LEU A 16 3.12 5.59 -4.99
N ALA A 17 2.07 6.40 -5.20
CA ALA A 17 1.22 6.29 -6.38
C ALA A 17 1.97 6.59 -7.69
N ILE A 18 2.88 7.57 -7.66
CA ILE A 18 3.74 7.88 -8.80
C ILE A 18 4.70 6.71 -9.06
N ASP A 19 5.37 6.23 -8.02
CA ASP A 19 6.29 5.09 -8.12
C ASP A 19 5.62 3.87 -8.72
N GLU A 20 4.43 3.51 -8.24
CA GLU A 20 3.65 2.38 -8.74
C GLU A 20 3.25 2.57 -10.22
N TYR A 21 2.74 3.75 -10.58
CA TYR A 21 2.33 4.02 -11.96
C TYR A 21 3.50 4.00 -12.95
N THR A 22 4.67 4.45 -12.51
CA THR A 22 5.85 4.60 -13.37
C THR A 22 6.84 3.44 -13.28
N ASP A 23 6.61 2.54 -12.33
CA ASP A 23 7.47 1.41 -12.01
C ASP A 23 8.93 1.84 -11.72
N ILE A 24 9.09 2.97 -11.01
CA ILE A 24 10.39 3.59 -10.79
C ILE A 24 11.29 2.66 -9.96
N HIS A 25 10.77 2.06 -8.90
CA HIS A 25 11.54 1.20 -8.02
C HIS A 25 12.12 -0.01 -8.77
N ASN A 26 11.42 -0.63 -9.71
CA ASN A 26 12.03 -1.72 -10.48
C ASN A 26 13.09 -1.21 -11.44
N ARG A 27 12.86 -0.10 -12.14
CA ARG A 27 13.83 0.48 -13.09
C ARG A 27 15.12 0.95 -12.44
N ILE A 28 15.03 1.62 -11.28
CA ILE A 28 16.20 2.10 -10.55
C ILE A 28 17.03 0.93 -10.04
N PHE A 29 16.36 -0.11 -9.56
CA PHE A 29 17.01 -1.22 -8.89
C PHE A 29 17.31 -2.42 -9.81
N GLU A 30 16.93 -2.41 -11.09
CA GLU A 30 17.19 -3.47 -12.07
C GLU A 30 18.68 -3.89 -12.14
N PRO A 31 19.67 -2.97 -12.16
CA PRO A 31 21.08 -3.36 -12.17
C PRO A 31 21.46 -4.09 -10.87
N VAL A 32 20.91 -3.68 -9.73
CA VAL A 32 21.19 -4.30 -8.42
C VAL A 32 20.45 -5.64 -8.31
N HIS A 33 19.22 -5.71 -8.79
CA HIS A 33 18.38 -6.91 -8.87
C HIS A 33 19.10 -8.03 -9.61
N SER A 34 19.62 -7.76 -10.81
CA SER A 34 20.33 -8.77 -11.62
C SER A 34 21.58 -9.32 -10.93
N HIS A 35 22.34 -8.47 -10.23
CA HIS A 35 23.51 -8.89 -9.46
C HIS A 35 23.15 -9.68 -8.20
N LEU A 36 22.12 -9.26 -7.45
CA LEU A 36 21.65 -9.96 -6.25
C LEU A 36 21.04 -11.33 -6.58
N LYS A 37 20.30 -11.42 -7.69
CA LYS A 37 19.75 -12.68 -8.20
C LYS A 37 20.85 -13.66 -8.61
N ALA A 38 21.94 -13.16 -9.21
CA ALA A 38 23.07 -13.99 -9.61
C ALA A 38 23.83 -14.65 -8.43
N ILE A 39 23.74 -14.08 -7.23
CA ILE A 39 24.39 -14.60 -6.01
C ILE A 39 23.41 -15.32 -5.06
N GLY A 40 22.17 -15.57 -5.52
CA GLY A 40 21.14 -16.31 -4.76
C GLY A 40 20.57 -15.55 -3.55
N LEU A 41 20.70 -14.22 -3.53
CA LEU A 41 20.14 -13.35 -2.49
C LEU A 41 18.76 -12.81 -2.92
N ILE A 42 18.08 -12.14 -1.98
CA ILE A 42 16.74 -11.56 -2.16
C ILE A 42 16.66 -10.82 -3.50
N SER A 43 15.80 -11.30 -4.42
CA SER A 43 15.61 -10.74 -5.76
C SER A 43 15.21 -9.25 -5.71
N TYR A 44 14.61 -8.75 -4.63
CA TYR A 44 14.02 -7.41 -4.58
C TYR A 44 14.94 -6.40 -3.92
N ALA A 45 15.84 -5.81 -4.71
CA ALA A 45 16.78 -4.78 -4.25
C ALA A 45 16.07 -3.53 -3.67
N TRP A 46 14.91 -3.16 -4.20
CA TRP A 46 14.12 -2.03 -3.68
C TRP A 46 13.65 -2.26 -2.24
N LEU A 47 13.48 -3.52 -1.82
CA LEU A 47 13.04 -3.87 -0.47
C LEU A 47 14.04 -3.36 0.60
N LEU A 48 15.33 -3.29 0.25
CA LEU A 48 16.39 -2.71 1.11
C LEU A 48 16.17 -1.23 1.41
N VAL A 49 15.44 -0.51 0.56
CA VAL A 49 15.13 0.91 0.73
C VAL A 49 13.75 1.11 1.34
N TYR A 50 12.74 0.42 0.81
CA TYR A 50 11.34 0.64 1.23
C TYR A 50 11.06 0.09 2.63
N VAL A 51 11.67 -1.02 3.06
CA VAL A 51 11.45 -1.56 4.41
C VAL A 51 11.97 -0.62 5.51
N PRO A 52 13.22 -0.11 5.44
CA PRO A 52 13.67 0.91 6.39
C PRO A 52 12.82 2.18 6.39
N LEU A 53 12.38 2.65 5.21
CA LEU A 53 11.49 3.82 5.10
C LEU A 53 10.14 3.56 5.78
N LEU A 54 9.54 2.39 5.57
CA LEU A 54 8.30 1.98 6.23
C LEU A 54 8.46 1.93 7.75
N LEU A 55 9.55 1.33 8.25
CA LEU A 55 9.84 1.27 9.70
C LEU A 55 10.05 2.67 10.29
N ALA A 56 10.78 3.54 9.60
CA ALA A 56 10.95 4.93 10.00
C ALA A 56 9.61 5.68 10.03
N MET A 57 8.76 5.48 9.01
CA MET A 57 7.42 6.04 8.97
C MET A 57 6.58 5.58 10.16
N LEU A 58 6.53 4.27 10.45
CA LEU A 58 5.81 3.75 11.61
C LEU A 58 6.31 4.35 12.93
N LEU A 59 7.63 4.53 13.07
CA LEU A 59 8.24 5.13 14.26
C LEU A 59 7.87 6.62 14.42
N ILE A 60 7.93 7.39 13.33
CA ILE A 60 7.58 8.83 13.31
C ILE A 60 6.08 9.01 13.60
N TYR A 61 5.24 8.17 12.98
CA TYR A 61 3.78 8.27 13.08
C TYR A 61 3.19 7.54 14.29
N ARG A 62 3.98 6.82 15.10
CA ARG A 62 3.46 6.08 16.29
C ARG A 62 2.64 6.93 17.24
N ARG A 63 3.09 8.18 17.49
CA ARG A 63 2.40 9.10 18.41
C ARG A 63 1.13 9.67 17.80
N PHE A 64 1.12 9.85 16.48
CA PHE A 64 -0.06 10.27 15.74
C PHE A 64 -1.10 9.14 15.69
N LEU A 65 -0.69 7.92 15.36
CA LEU A 65 -1.53 6.72 15.40
C LEU A 65 -2.15 6.50 16.79
N ALA A 66 -1.39 6.70 17.86
CA ALA A 66 -1.90 6.56 19.23
C ALA A 66 -2.98 7.60 19.61
N ARG A 67 -3.09 8.72 18.89
CA ARG A 67 -4.13 9.75 19.10
C ARG A 67 -5.42 9.46 18.33
N LEU A 68 -5.35 8.62 17.29
CA LEU A 68 -6.53 8.26 16.51
C LEU A 68 -7.45 7.31 17.28
N PRO A 69 -8.76 7.32 17.00
CA PRO A 69 -9.67 6.32 17.52
C PRO A 69 -9.18 4.91 17.23
N LYS A 70 -9.21 4.03 18.25
CA LYS A 70 -8.85 2.61 18.13
C LYS A 70 -9.45 1.90 16.90
N PRO A 71 -10.72 2.11 16.50
CA PRO A 71 -11.25 1.46 15.29
C PRO A 71 -10.54 1.91 14.01
N THR A 72 -10.18 3.19 13.88
CA THR A 72 -9.46 3.72 12.70
C THR A 72 -8.05 3.13 12.63
N VAL A 73 -7.33 3.07 13.75
CA VAL A 73 -5.98 2.49 13.81
C VAL A 73 -5.98 1.03 13.38
N LYS A 74 -6.96 0.23 13.84
CA LYS A 74 -7.10 -1.17 13.43
C LYS A 74 -7.27 -1.32 11.93
N LEU A 75 -8.09 -0.48 11.32
CA LEU A 75 -8.30 -0.50 9.86
C LEU A 75 -7.05 -0.04 9.10
N PHE A 76 -6.30 0.93 9.60
CA PHE A 76 -5.03 1.35 8.99
C PHE A 76 -3.99 0.23 9.01
N ILE A 77 -3.86 -0.45 10.16
CA ILE A 77 -2.94 -1.60 10.28
C ILE A 77 -3.38 -2.73 9.36
N LEU A 78 -4.68 -3.04 9.33
CA LEU A 78 -5.23 -4.07 8.44
C LEU A 78 -4.96 -3.75 6.96
N ALA A 79 -5.22 -2.51 6.54
CA ALA A 79 -4.93 -2.05 5.18
C ALA A 79 -3.45 -2.21 4.83
N GLY A 80 -2.55 -1.77 5.72
CA GLY A 80 -1.12 -1.91 5.52
C GLY A 80 -0.65 -3.37 5.44
N VAL A 81 -1.19 -4.25 6.30
CA VAL A 81 -0.87 -5.69 6.26
C VAL A 81 -1.34 -6.32 4.96
N VAL A 82 -2.58 -6.05 4.54
CA VAL A 82 -3.14 -6.59 3.29
C VAL A 82 -2.32 -6.13 2.07
N TYR A 83 -1.94 -4.84 2.03
CA TYR A 83 -1.09 -4.30 0.98
C TYR A 83 0.30 -4.96 0.96
N LEU A 84 0.98 -5.03 2.12
CA LEU A 84 2.33 -5.63 2.21
C LEU A 84 2.35 -7.12 1.91
N VAL A 85 1.28 -7.86 2.22
CA VAL A 85 1.15 -9.27 1.86
C VAL A 85 1.07 -9.45 0.34
N GLY A 86 0.37 -8.56 -0.38
CA GLY A 86 0.41 -8.52 -1.85
C GLY A 86 1.81 -8.20 -2.34
N ALA A 87 2.28 -6.98 -2.05
CA ALA A 87 3.52 -6.40 -2.58
C ALA A 87 4.79 -7.21 -2.29
N ILE A 88 4.88 -7.85 -1.11
CA ILE A 88 6.07 -8.60 -0.70
C ILE A 88 5.81 -10.11 -0.76
N GLY A 89 4.68 -10.55 -0.21
CA GLY A 89 4.39 -11.98 -0.02
C GLY A 89 4.06 -12.70 -1.32
N ILE A 90 3.05 -12.22 -2.04
CA ILE A 90 2.60 -12.86 -3.29
C ILE A 90 3.65 -12.70 -4.37
N ASN A 91 4.29 -11.53 -4.45
CA ASN A 91 5.38 -11.28 -5.39
C ASN A 91 6.54 -12.29 -5.19
N PHE A 92 6.96 -12.53 -3.95
CA PHE A 92 7.99 -13.53 -3.63
C PHE A 92 7.61 -14.95 -4.08
N ILE A 93 6.34 -15.34 -3.92
CA ILE A 93 5.84 -16.63 -4.40
C ILE A 93 5.90 -16.68 -5.94
N GLY A 94 5.55 -15.58 -6.61
CA GLY A 94 5.62 -15.43 -8.06
C GLY A 94 7.00 -15.70 -8.65
N ASP A 95 8.06 -15.11 -8.08
CA ASP A 95 9.45 -15.29 -8.58
C ASP A 95 9.94 -16.73 -8.41
N GLN A 96 9.56 -17.43 -7.33
CA GLN A 96 9.93 -18.84 -7.13
C GLN A 96 9.24 -19.77 -8.13
N TYR A 97 7.96 -19.52 -8.42
CA TYR A 97 7.17 -20.30 -9.37
C TYR A 97 7.59 -20.05 -10.83
N THR A 98 7.79 -18.80 -11.23
CA THR A 98 8.21 -18.46 -12.61
C THR A 98 9.66 -18.85 -12.94
N TYR A 99 10.52 -19.02 -11.93
CA TYR A 99 11.87 -19.53 -12.15
C TYR A 99 11.87 -21.00 -12.63
N HIS A 100 10.87 -21.79 -12.21
CA HIS A 100 10.81 -23.23 -12.50
C HIS A 100 9.86 -23.57 -13.65
N GLU A 101 8.75 -22.84 -13.81
CA GLU A 101 7.72 -23.13 -14.80
C GLU A 101 7.34 -21.83 -15.55
N ARG A 102 7.76 -21.72 -16.82
CA ARG A 102 7.39 -20.59 -17.71
C ARG A 102 5.95 -20.72 -18.23
N ASP A 103 4.99 -20.95 -17.34
CA ASP A 103 3.57 -20.97 -17.70
C ASP A 103 2.98 -19.56 -17.59
N ALA A 104 2.54 -19.02 -18.73
CA ALA A 104 1.93 -17.70 -18.81
C ALA A 104 0.61 -17.59 -18.01
N LEU A 105 -0.13 -18.70 -17.87
CA LEU A 105 -1.38 -18.71 -17.12
C LEU A 105 -1.09 -18.58 -15.61
N SER A 106 -0.16 -19.38 -15.10
CA SER A 106 0.24 -19.34 -13.69
C SER A 106 0.81 -17.98 -13.28
N TYR A 107 1.65 -17.36 -14.12
CA TYR A 107 2.13 -15.99 -13.90
C TYR A 107 0.97 -14.99 -13.81
N SER A 108 0.04 -15.03 -14.77
CA SER A 108 -1.10 -14.10 -14.82
C SER A 108 -1.99 -14.20 -13.59
N VAL A 109 -2.24 -15.43 -13.09
CA VAL A 109 -3.02 -15.65 -11.88
C VAL A 109 -2.33 -15.09 -10.64
N ILE A 110 -1.03 -15.37 -10.47
CA ILE A 110 -0.27 -14.88 -9.30
C ILE A 110 -0.22 -13.35 -9.31
N TYR A 111 0.09 -12.76 -10.47
CA TYR A 111 0.12 -11.31 -10.65
C TYR A 111 -1.24 -10.66 -10.37
N THR A 112 -2.34 -11.27 -10.83
CA THR A 112 -3.69 -10.77 -10.55
C THR A 112 -4.01 -10.82 -9.04
N LEU A 113 -3.57 -11.87 -8.34
CA LEU A 113 -3.77 -11.99 -6.89
C LEU A 113 -2.95 -10.97 -6.11
N GLU A 114 -1.72 -10.69 -6.56
CA GLU A 114 -0.87 -9.63 -6.02
C GLU A 114 -1.58 -8.27 -6.11
N GLU A 115 -1.94 -7.86 -7.32
CA GLU A 115 -2.63 -6.58 -7.56
C GLU A 115 -3.96 -6.51 -6.78
N LEU A 116 -4.72 -7.60 -6.72
CA LEU A 116 -5.97 -7.66 -5.97
C LEU A 116 -5.75 -7.36 -4.48
N CYS A 117 -4.72 -7.98 -3.87
CA CYS A 117 -4.39 -7.71 -2.47
C CYS A 117 -4.01 -6.25 -2.25
N GLU A 118 -3.21 -5.66 -3.13
CA GLU A 118 -2.84 -4.25 -3.02
C GLU A 118 -4.06 -3.32 -3.11
N MET A 119 -4.92 -3.54 -4.12
CA MET A 119 -6.14 -2.76 -4.29
C MET A 119 -7.09 -2.89 -3.09
N LEU A 120 -7.22 -4.10 -2.52
CA LEU A 120 -7.99 -4.30 -1.29
C LEU A 120 -7.41 -3.52 -0.11
N GLY A 121 -6.08 -3.51 0.04
CA GLY A 121 -5.40 -2.70 1.06
C GLY A 121 -5.74 -1.21 0.92
N ILE A 122 -5.68 -0.67 -0.30
CA ILE A 122 -6.04 0.73 -0.61
C ILE A 122 -7.51 1.01 -0.28
N VAL A 123 -8.43 0.14 -0.70
CA VAL A 123 -9.87 0.30 -0.42
C VAL A 123 -10.16 0.30 1.08
N ILE A 124 -9.55 -0.60 1.85
CA ILE A 124 -9.68 -0.64 3.32
C ILE A 124 -9.15 0.67 3.93
N PHE A 125 -8.03 1.20 3.42
CA PHE A 125 -7.46 2.45 3.89
C PHE A 125 -8.38 3.65 3.61
N ILE A 126 -8.92 3.76 2.40
CA ILE A 126 -9.88 4.81 2.03
C ILE A 126 -11.14 4.71 2.89
N TYR A 127 -11.69 3.51 3.08
CA TYR A 127 -12.82 3.29 3.98
C TYR A 127 -12.52 3.76 5.41
N ALA A 128 -11.33 3.48 5.92
CA ALA A 128 -10.90 3.91 7.25
C ALA A 128 -10.83 5.44 7.38
N LEU A 129 -10.37 6.14 6.33
CA LEU A 129 -10.36 7.59 6.27
C LEU A 129 -11.77 8.18 6.27
N LEU A 130 -12.66 7.67 5.40
CA LEU A 130 -14.04 8.14 5.30
C LEU A 130 -14.78 7.94 6.63
N LYS A 131 -14.62 6.78 7.25
CA LYS A 131 -15.19 6.47 8.56
C LYS A 131 -14.63 7.36 9.67
N TYR A 132 -13.33 7.68 9.61
CA TYR A 132 -12.74 8.63 10.54
C TYR A 132 -13.36 10.02 10.37
N MET A 133 -13.54 10.49 9.13
CA MET A 133 -14.13 11.80 8.82
C MET A 133 -15.62 11.91 9.21
N GLU A 134 -16.40 10.84 9.04
CA GLU A 134 -17.81 10.79 9.46
C GLU A 134 -17.98 11.18 10.93
N GLY A 135 -17.05 10.75 11.79
CA GLY A 135 -17.06 11.08 13.22
C GLY A 135 -16.88 12.56 13.56
N TYR A 136 -16.43 13.39 12.60
CA TYR A 136 -16.20 14.83 12.81
C TYR A 136 -17.08 15.74 11.96
N ILE A 137 -17.52 15.28 10.79
CA ILE A 137 -18.25 16.10 9.80
C ILE A 137 -19.78 15.95 9.95
N GLY A 138 -20.26 14.95 10.69
CA GLY A 138 -21.68 14.58 10.69
C GLY A 138 -22.06 13.82 9.41
N GLN A 139 -23.29 13.29 9.35
CA GLN A 139 -23.73 12.51 8.19
C GLN A 139 -23.88 13.40 6.96
N LEU A 140 -23.20 13.04 5.88
CA LEU A 140 -23.31 13.70 4.58
C LEU A 140 -24.58 13.17 3.88
N ALA A 141 -25.70 13.86 4.08
CA ALA A 141 -26.97 13.50 3.47
C ALA A 141 -27.15 14.23 2.12
N LEU A 142 -27.32 13.46 1.05
CA LEU A 142 -27.77 13.97 -0.24
C LEU A 142 -29.29 14.19 -0.15
N VAL A 143 -29.71 15.43 0.12
CA VAL A 143 -31.13 15.79 0.16
C VAL A 143 -31.55 16.23 -1.24
N PHE A 144 -32.41 15.43 -1.87
CA PHE A 144 -33.10 15.84 -3.09
C PHE A 144 -34.23 16.79 -2.70
N LEU A 145 -34.07 18.08 -3.00
CA LEU A 145 -35.15 19.05 -2.87
C LEU A 145 -36.16 18.81 -3.99
N ASP A 146 -37.34 18.31 -3.64
CA ASP A 146 -38.46 18.27 -4.58
C ASP A 146 -38.93 19.72 -4.81
N ARG A 147 -38.97 20.14 -6.07
CA ARG A 147 -39.38 21.50 -6.43
C ARG A 147 -40.91 21.50 -6.45
N GLU A 148 -41.54 22.06 -5.42
CA GLU A 148 -43.00 22.22 -5.40
C GLU A 148 -43.48 22.90 -6.70
N LYS A 149 -44.49 22.26 -7.32
CA LYS A 149 -45.12 22.70 -8.56
C LYS A 149 -46.05 23.87 -8.35
#